data_AF-A0A382SD68-F1
#
_entry.id   AF-A0A382SD68-F1
#
_cell.length_a   1.000
_cell.length_b   1.000
_cell.length_c   1.000
_cell.angle_alpha   90.00
_cell.angle_beta   90.00
_cell.angle_gamma   90.00
#
_symmetry.space_group_name_H-M   'P 1'
#
loop_
_entity.id
_entity.type
_entity.pdbx_description
1 polymer ?
#
loop_
_entity_poly.entity_id
_entity_poly.type
_entity_poly.pdbx_seq_one_letter_code
_entity_poly.pdbx_strand_id
1 'polypeptide(L)'
;MKYLNNKFRKKNKATDVLSFPFYSVTELKKGKRKKKYLGDVAISYQFVINRSKLTNFELEFDKLWLHGYLHLLGYDHQNDSDYYKMRKIENKILKFIHKRN
;
A
#
# COMPACT_ATOMS: atom_id res chain seq x y z
N MET A 1 0.41 15.28 -0.31
CA MET A 1 0.84 14.24 0.66
C MET A 1 1.57 14.73 1.91
N LYS A 2 2.48 15.73 1.86
CA LYS A 2 3.18 16.22 3.07
C LYS A 2 2.24 16.63 4.21
N TYR A 3 1.16 17.37 3.89
CA TYR A 3 0.12 17.73 4.87
C TYR A 3 -0.52 16.51 5.54
N LEU A 4 -0.97 15.51 4.76
CA LEU A 4 -1.59 14.29 5.28
C LEU A 4 -0.61 13.49 6.16
N ASN A 5 0.65 13.38 5.73
CA ASN A 5 1.68 12.68 6.50
C ASN A 5 1.95 13.37 7.84
N ASN A 6 1.95 14.71 7.85
CA ASN A 6 2.09 15.46 9.09
C ASN A 6 0.85 15.28 9.99
N LYS A 7 -0.36 15.45 9.42
CA LYS A 7 -1.63 15.36 10.15
C LYS A 7 -1.86 14.00 10.82
N PHE A 8 -1.59 12.91 10.10
CA PHE A 8 -1.95 11.56 10.55
C PHE A 8 -0.79 10.72 11.07
N ARG A 9 0.46 11.06 10.70
CA ARG A 9 1.66 10.31 11.13
C ARG A 9 2.67 11.18 11.87
N LYS A 10 2.39 12.48 12.10
CA LYS A 10 3.31 13.46 12.71
C LYS A 10 4.67 13.55 11.99
N LYS A 11 4.68 13.28 10.68
CA LYS A 11 5.87 13.31 9.85
C LYS A 11 5.76 14.47 8.85
N ASN A 12 6.52 15.54 9.09
CA ASN A 12 6.55 16.72 8.23
C ASN A 12 7.39 16.53 6.94
N LYS A 13 7.14 15.44 6.21
CA LYS A 13 7.80 15.12 4.93
C LYS A 13 6.81 14.57 3.93
N ALA A 14 7.07 14.76 2.65
CA ALA A 14 6.28 14.11 1.60
C ALA A 14 6.48 12.59 1.63
N THR A 15 5.47 11.85 1.17
CA THR A 15 5.49 10.40 1.04
C THR A 15 4.69 10.02 -0.20
N ASP A 16 5.00 8.88 -0.77
CA ASP A 16 4.37 8.32 -1.97
C ASP A 16 2.99 7.74 -1.70
N VAL A 17 2.82 7.02 -0.59
CA VAL A 17 1.55 6.40 -0.19
C VAL A 17 1.30 6.53 1.32
N LEU A 18 0.03 6.63 1.70
CA LEU A 18 -0.46 6.48 3.08
C LEU A 18 -1.65 5.54 3.08
N SER A 19 -1.67 4.61 4.03
CA SER A 19 -2.83 3.75 4.31
C SER A 19 -3.47 4.12 5.64
N PHE A 20 -4.80 4.07 5.67
CA PHE A 20 -5.64 4.35 6.82
C PHE A 20 -6.56 3.14 7.09
N PRO A 21 -6.06 2.10 7.78
CA PRO A 21 -6.85 0.91 8.08
C PRO A 21 -8.06 1.26 8.94
N PHE A 22 -9.23 0.74 8.55
CA PHE A 22 -10.46 0.88 9.35
C PHE A 22 -10.50 -0.12 10.52
N TYR A 23 -9.87 -1.29 10.34
CA TYR A 23 -9.80 -2.36 11.34
C TYR A 23 -8.36 -2.57 11.81
N SER A 24 -8.20 -2.93 13.08
CA SER A 24 -6.94 -3.49 13.56
C SER A 24 -6.69 -4.90 13.00
N VAL A 25 -5.42 -5.34 13.05
CA VAL A 25 -5.02 -6.68 12.60
C VAL A 25 -5.78 -7.78 13.34
N THR A 26 -6.09 -7.59 14.63
CA THR A 26 -6.83 -8.56 15.42
C THR A 26 -8.31 -8.66 14.99
N GLU A 27 -8.94 -7.53 14.65
CA GLU A 27 -10.31 -7.46 14.14
C GLU A 27 -10.46 -8.02 12.72
N LEU A 28 -9.42 -7.87 11.90
CA LEU A 28 -9.35 -8.52 10.58
C LEU A 28 -9.34 -10.05 10.74
N LYS A 29 -8.50 -10.59 11.63
CA LYS A 29 -8.40 -12.03 11.89
C LYS A 29 -9.67 -12.65 12.49
N LYS A 30 -10.41 -11.90 13.31
CA LYS A 30 -11.65 -12.36 13.95
C LYS A 30 -12.87 -12.33 13.02
N GLY A 31 -12.80 -11.64 11.89
CA GLY A 31 -13.98 -11.33 11.06
C GLY A 31 -14.39 -12.40 10.05
N LYS A 32 -15.48 -13.13 10.30
CA LYS A 32 -16.16 -14.00 9.32
C LYS A 32 -17.09 -13.27 8.34
N ARG A 33 -16.71 -12.12 7.73
CA ARG A 33 -17.64 -11.36 6.87
C ARG A 33 -17.08 -11.07 5.48
N LYS A 34 -17.86 -11.44 4.45
CA LYS A 34 -17.46 -11.50 3.03
C LYS A 34 -17.31 -10.14 2.31
N LYS A 35 -17.65 -9.01 2.96
CA LYS A 35 -17.48 -7.65 2.39
C LYS A 35 -17.26 -6.64 3.53
N LYS A 36 -16.01 -6.29 3.81
CA LYS A 36 -15.63 -5.31 4.85
C LYS A 36 -14.97 -4.10 4.18
N TYR A 37 -15.31 -2.90 4.64
CA TYR A 37 -14.56 -1.70 4.31
C TYR A 37 -13.18 -1.76 4.97
N LEU A 38 -12.10 -1.83 4.17
CA LEU A 38 -10.75 -2.00 4.71
C LEU A 38 -10.12 -0.69 5.20
N GLY A 39 -10.62 0.44 4.69
CA GLY A 39 -10.04 1.76 4.92
C GLY A 39 -9.65 2.46 3.63
N ASP A 40 -8.87 3.52 3.77
CA ASP A 40 -8.49 4.41 2.69
C ASP A 40 -7.02 4.28 2.32
N VAL A 41 -6.71 4.47 1.03
CA VAL A 41 -5.34 4.62 0.53
C VAL A 41 -5.22 5.97 -0.18
N ALA A 42 -4.28 6.80 0.26
CA ALA A 42 -3.94 8.05 -0.40
C ALA A 42 -2.60 7.89 -1.12
N ILE A 43 -2.57 8.11 -2.44
CA ILE A 43 -1.38 7.97 -3.29
C ILE A 43 -1.02 9.34 -3.87
N SER A 44 0.27 9.67 -3.85
CA SER A 44 0.77 10.90 -4.46
C SER A 44 0.96 10.74 -5.96
N TYR A 45 0.07 11.34 -6.75
CA TYR A 45 0.22 11.38 -8.22
C TYR A 45 1.61 11.88 -8.67
N GLN A 46 2.12 12.94 -8.05
CA GLN A 46 3.46 13.48 -8.38
C GLN A 46 4.60 12.47 -8.17
N PHE A 47 4.51 11.61 -7.15
CA PHE A 47 5.54 10.58 -6.94
C PHE A 47 5.44 9.49 -7.98
N VAL A 48 4.21 9.08 -8.35
CA VAL A 48 3.99 8.09 -9.42
C VAL A 48 4.61 8.61 -10.70
N ILE A 49 4.26 9.83 -11.14
CA ILE A 49 4.81 10.43 -12.38
C ILE A 49 6.33 10.53 -12.34
N ASN A 50 6.90 10.95 -11.21
CA ASN A 50 8.36 11.06 -11.10
C ASN A 50 9.07 9.70 -11.19
N ARG A 51 8.51 8.64 -10.56
CA ARG A 51 9.06 7.28 -10.66
C ARG A 51 8.90 6.69 -12.06
N SER A 52 7.77 7.00 -12.70
CA SER A 52 7.41 6.49 -14.02
C SER A 52 8.35 6.96 -15.13
N LYS A 53 9.15 8.01 -14.89
CA LYS A 53 10.18 8.47 -15.84
C LYS A 53 11.22 7.40 -16.20
N LEU A 54 11.45 6.44 -15.29
CA LEU A 54 12.39 5.34 -15.50
C LEU A 54 11.69 4.04 -15.92
N THR A 55 10.36 4.00 -15.88
CA THR A 55 9.54 2.81 -16.14
C THR A 55 8.26 3.20 -16.91
N ASN A 56 7.07 2.93 -16.37
CA ASN A 56 5.78 3.36 -16.89
C ASN A 56 4.81 3.67 -15.74
N PHE A 57 3.73 4.39 -16.05
CA PHE A 57 2.77 4.85 -15.06
C PHE A 57 2.04 3.72 -14.37
N GLU A 58 1.53 2.76 -15.14
CA GLU A 58 0.73 1.64 -14.67
C GLU A 58 1.51 0.81 -13.64
N LEU A 59 2.76 0.48 -13.93
CA LEU A 59 3.62 -0.30 -13.04
C LEU A 59 3.91 0.41 -11.71
N GLU A 60 4.22 1.70 -11.74
CA GLU A 60 4.53 2.45 -10.51
C GLU A 60 3.27 2.73 -9.69
N PHE A 61 2.13 2.96 -10.36
CA PHE A 61 0.84 3.03 -9.71
C PHE A 61 0.47 1.69 -9.06
N ASP A 62 0.67 0.59 -9.79
CA ASP A 62 0.36 -0.77 -9.33
C ASP A 62 1.15 -1.17 -8.09
N LYS A 63 2.44 -0.83 -8.05
CA LYS A 63 3.27 -0.99 -6.85
C LYS A 63 2.69 -0.23 -5.66
N LEU A 64 2.28 1.03 -5.84
CA LEU A 64 1.86 1.88 -4.74
C LEU A 64 0.47 1.55 -4.19
N TRP A 65 -0.53 1.32 -5.04
CA TRP A 65 -1.86 0.96 -4.54
C TRP A 65 -1.84 -0.42 -3.89
N LEU A 66 -1.07 -1.37 -4.45
CA LEU A 66 -0.92 -2.69 -3.87
C LEU A 66 -0.22 -2.65 -2.52
N HIS A 67 0.86 -1.88 -2.40
CA HIS A 67 1.53 -1.63 -1.13
C HIS A 67 0.55 -1.05 -0.11
N GLY A 68 -0.19 -0.03 -0.52
CA GLY A 68 -1.20 0.62 0.31
C GLY A 68 -2.29 -0.35 0.79
N TYR A 69 -2.79 -1.20 -0.11
CA TYR A 69 -3.80 -2.22 0.14
C TYR A 69 -3.31 -3.30 1.11
N LEU A 70 -2.08 -3.78 0.98
CA LEU A 70 -1.53 -4.77 1.90
C LEU A 70 -1.40 -4.22 3.33
N HIS A 71 -1.07 -2.95 3.50
CA HIS A 71 -1.15 -2.28 4.81
C HIS A 71 -2.56 -2.28 5.39
N LEU A 72 -3.59 -2.07 4.56
CA LEU A 72 -4.99 -2.18 5.02
C LEU A 72 -5.36 -3.60 5.46
N LEU A 73 -4.70 -4.62 4.91
CA LEU A 73 -4.86 -6.03 5.32
C LEU A 73 -4.01 -6.41 6.54
N GLY A 74 -3.22 -5.48 7.08
CA GLY A 74 -2.40 -5.69 8.26
C GLY A 74 -1.02 -6.31 7.99
N TYR A 75 -0.57 -6.31 6.73
CA TYR A 75 0.85 -6.55 6.44
C TYR A 75 1.64 -5.29 6.79
N ASP A 76 2.84 -5.46 7.32
CA ASP A 76 3.77 -4.37 7.59
C ASP A 76 5.19 -4.82 7.20
N HIS A 77 6.15 -3.90 7.29
CA HIS A 77 7.54 -4.14 6.90
C HIS A 77 8.53 -3.52 7.91
N GLN A 78 8.16 -3.49 9.20
CA GLN A 78 8.99 -2.92 10.27
C GLN A 78 10.25 -3.77 10.57
N ASN A 79 10.22 -5.06 10.31
CA ASN A 79 11.35 -5.97 10.44
C ASN A 79 11.57 -6.77 9.14
N ASP A 80 12.74 -7.37 9.02
CA ASP A 80 13.15 -8.10 7.82
C ASP A 80 12.19 -9.25 7.46
N SER A 81 11.74 -10.02 8.46
CA SER A 81 10.83 -11.15 8.24
C SER A 81 9.51 -10.69 7.61
N ASP A 82 8.93 -9.61 8.13
CA ASP A 82 7.67 -9.07 7.64
C ASP A 82 7.84 -8.35 6.30
N TYR A 83 8.97 -7.65 6.10
CA TYR A 83 9.35 -7.10 4.81
C TYR A 83 9.40 -8.17 3.72
N TYR A 84 10.10 -9.30 3.95
CA TYR A 84 10.19 -10.38 2.96
C TYR A 84 8.84 -11.03 2.68
N LYS A 85 7.99 -11.21 3.70
CA LYS A 85 6.61 -11.72 3.51
C LYS A 85 5.79 -10.79 2.64
N MET A 86 5.77 -9.50 2.97
CA MET A 86 5.00 -8.49 2.24
C MET A 86 5.49 -8.39 0.79
N ARG A 87 6.80 -8.27 0.58
CA ARG A 87 7.43 -8.19 -0.75
C ARG A 87 7.15 -9.42 -1.62
N LYS A 88 7.13 -10.62 -1.03
CA LYS A 88 6.78 -11.86 -1.75
C LYS A 88 5.34 -11.81 -2.27
N ILE A 89 4.42 -11.30 -1.46
CA ILE A 89 3.00 -11.16 -1.83
C ILE A 89 2.83 -10.07 -2.89
N GLU A 90 3.47 -8.91 -2.72
CA GLU A 90 3.47 -7.84 -3.71
C GLU A 90 3.92 -8.36 -5.08
N ASN A 91 5.07 -9.01 -5.14
CA ASN A 91 5.62 -9.58 -6.37
C ASN A 91 4.69 -10.63 -7.00
N LYS A 92 4.03 -11.46 -6.18
CA LYS A 92 3.10 -12.48 -6.67
C LYS A 92 1.88 -11.83 -7.34
N ILE A 93 1.32 -10.79 -6.72
CA ILE A 93 0.13 -10.11 -7.22
C ILE A 93 0.47 -9.25 -8.45
N LEU A 94 1.57 -8.50 -8.43
CA LEU A 94 2.03 -7.74 -9.61
C LEU A 94 2.25 -8.65 -10.82
N LYS A 95 2.93 -9.79 -10.64
CA LYS A 95 3.10 -10.78 -11.70
C LYS A 95 1.76 -11.29 -12.23
N PHE A 96 0.76 -11.43 -11.38
CA PHE A 96 -0.58 -11.87 -11.80
C PHE A 96 -1.32 -10.80 -12.61
N ILE A 97 -1.24 -9.53 -12.18
CA ILE A 97 -1.84 -8.40 -12.89
C ILE A 97 -1.20 -8.23 -14.28
N HIS A 98 0.13 -8.17 -14.33
CA HIS A 98 0.84 -7.92 -15.59
C HIS A 98 0.97 -9.15 -16.51
N LYS A 99 0.62 -10.37 -16.06
CA LYS A 99 0.51 -11.55 -16.94
C LYS A 99 -0.79 -11.61 -17.73
N ARG A 100 -1.81 -10.86 -17.30
CA ARG A 100 -3.16 -10.87 -17.89
C ARG A 100 -3.36 -9.75 -18.92
N ASN A 101 -2.36 -8.89 -19.09
CA ASN A 101 -2.27 -7.86 -20.11
C ASN A 101 -1.24 -8.29 -21.16
#